data_AF-A0A7L1X8L3-F1
#
_entry.id   AF-A0A7L1X8L3-F1
#
_cell.length_a   1.000
_cell.length_b   1.000
_cell.length_c   1.000
_cell.angle_alpha   90.00
_cell.angle_beta   90.00
_cell.angle_gamma   90.00
#
_symmetry.space_group_name_H-M   'P 1'
#
loop_
_entity.id
_entity.type
_entity.pdbx_description
1 polymer ?
#
loop_
_entity_poly.entity_id
_entity_poly.type
_entity_poly.pdbx_seq_one_letter_code
_entity_poly.pdbx_strand_id
1 'polypeptide(L)'
;AMSKSAVKISSDLLSNPLCEQEPSFLEMVTALDTAMKRMDSFNQEKVNMVWSKERGGTGDLFSSVFPSLNMAVKRREQTLQDYKRLQSKVEKYEEKERTGPVLAKLHQ
;
A
#
# COMPACT_ATOMS: atom_id res chain seq x y z
N ALA A 1 -0.56 2.79 17.57
CA ALA A 1 0.70 2.27 18.14
C ALA A 1 0.59 2.15 19.66
N MET A 2 0.34 3.25 20.37
CA MET A 2 0.22 3.28 21.84
C MET A 2 -0.85 2.32 22.42
N SER A 3 -2.05 2.25 21.82
CA SER A 3 -3.13 1.34 22.28
C SER A 3 -2.77 -0.14 22.14
N LYS A 4 -2.06 -0.51 21.07
CA LYS A 4 -1.57 -1.89 20.87
C LYS A 4 -0.54 -2.29 21.93
N SER A 5 0.35 -1.38 22.30
CA SER A 5 1.31 -1.62 23.39
C SER A 5 0.60 -1.79 24.74
N ALA A 6 -0.46 -0.99 25.00
CA ALA A 6 -1.25 -1.13 26.23
C ALA A 6 -1.99 -2.48 26.31
N VAL A 7 -2.58 -2.94 25.20
CA VAL A 7 -3.17 -4.29 25.10
C VAL A 7 -2.14 -5.39 25.31
N LYS A 8 -0.91 -5.21 24.80
CA LYS A 8 0.16 -6.19 25.01
C LYS A 8 0.56 -6.27 26.48
N ILE A 9 0.73 -5.11 27.14
CA ILE A 9 1.05 -5.05 28.58
C ILE A 9 -0.04 -5.73 29.41
N SER A 10 -1.32 -5.45 29.16
CA SER A 10 -2.42 -6.09 29.91
C SER A 10 -2.47 -7.60 29.69
N SER A 11 -2.24 -8.06 28.45
CA SER A 11 -2.16 -9.48 28.13
C SER A 11 -0.97 -10.17 28.80
N ASP A 12 0.18 -9.51 28.87
CA ASP A 12 1.37 -10.07 29.53
C ASP A 12 1.17 -10.18 31.04
N LEU A 13 0.49 -9.21 31.66
CA LEU A 13 0.08 -9.29 33.06
C LEU A 13 -0.90 -10.44 33.32
N LEU A 14 -1.85 -10.70 32.41
CA LEU A 14 -2.76 -11.85 32.53
C LEU A 14 -2.03 -13.19 32.46
N SER A 15 -0.92 -13.26 31.72
CA SER A 15 -0.10 -14.47 31.63
C SER A 15 0.82 -14.69 32.84
N ASN A 16 0.83 -13.77 33.81
CA ASN A 16 1.66 -13.87 35.00
C ASN A 16 1.10 -14.93 35.97
N PRO A 17 1.91 -15.87 36.50
CA PRO A 17 1.47 -16.87 37.49
C PRO A 17 0.81 -16.29 38.74
N LEU A 18 1.06 -15.01 39.08
CA LEU A 18 0.38 -14.32 40.17
C LEU A 18 -1.14 -14.25 39.98
N CYS A 19 -1.62 -14.24 38.72
CA CYS A 19 -3.04 -14.30 38.41
C CYS A 19 -3.69 -15.65 38.81
N GLU A 20 -2.91 -16.72 38.95
CA GLU A 20 -3.42 -18.01 39.43
C GLU A 20 -3.45 -18.08 40.98
N GLN A 21 -2.60 -17.29 41.63
CA GLN A 21 -2.40 -17.29 43.08
C GLN A 21 -3.32 -16.30 43.80
N GLU A 22 -3.58 -15.16 43.18
CA GLU A 22 -4.34 -14.05 43.78
C GLU A 22 -5.59 -13.75 42.95
N PRO A 23 -6.78 -14.25 43.37
CA PRO A 23 -8.03 -14.04 42.63
C PRO A 23 -8.39 -12.57 42.43
N SER A 24 -8.09 -11.70 43.41
CA SER A 24 -8.32 -10.26 43.33
C SER A 24 -7.44 -9.58 42.29
N PHE A 25 -6.20 -10.04 42.14
CA PHE A 25 -5.28 -9.56 41.12
C PHE A 25 -5.75 -9.96 39.73
N LEU A 26 -6.16 -11.22 39.55
CA LEU A 26 -6.74 -11.70 38.29
C LEU A 26 -7.95 -10.88 37.85
N GLU A 27 -8.87 -10.57 38.78
CA GLU A 27 -10.05 -9.75 38.49
C GLU A 27 -9.66 -8.35 38.00
N MET A 28 -8.75 -7.67 38.70
CA MET A 28 -8.27 -6.35 38.33
C MET A 28 -7.57 -6.34 36.96
N VAL A 29 -6.68 -7.30 36.70
CA VAL A 29 -5.93 -7.38 35.45
C VAL A 29 -6.87 -7.75 34.28
N THR A 30 -7.90 -8.57 34.53
CA THR A 30 -8.93 -8.90 33.53
C THR A 30 -9.78 -7.67 33.18
N ALA A 31 -10.15 -6.86 34.17
CA ALA A 31 -10.86 -5.60 33.94
C ALA A 31 -9.98 -4.61 33.14
N LEU A 32 -8.70 -4.51 33.47
CA LEU A 32 -7.73 -3.71 32.73
C LEU A 32 -7.60 -4.17 31.27
N ASP A 33 -7.39 -5.46 31.03
CA ASP A 33 -7.27 -6.02 29.68
C ASP A 33 -8.51 -5.77 28.82
N THR A 34 -9.68 -5.94 29.42
CA THR A 34 -10.96 -5.63 28.77
C THR A 34 -11.04 -4.15 28.38
N ALA A 35 -10.64 -3.24 29.28
CA ALA A 35 -10.63 -1.81 29.00
C ALA A 35 -9.64 -1.45 27.89
N MET A 36 -8.43 -2.04 27.90
CA MET A 36 -7.40 -1.79 26.89
C MET A 36 -7.84 -2.27 25.50
N LYS A 37 -8.47 -3.45 25.42
CA LYS A 37 -9.02 -3.98 24.16
C LYS A 37 -10.15 -3.10 23.62
N ARG A 38 -11.06 -2.63 24.47
CA ARG A 38 -12.13 -1.68 24.06
C ARG A 38 -11.54 -0.37 23.53
N MET A 39 -10.53 0.16 24.19
CA MET A 39 -9.84 1.38 23.75
C MET A 39 -9.13 1.17 22.41
N ASP A 40 -8.43 0.04 22.20
CA ASP A 40 -7.79 -0.25 20.91
C ASP A 40 -8.84 -0.38 19.79
N SER A 41 -9.95 -1.08 20.05
CA SER A 41 -11.06 -1.21 19.11
C SER A 41 -11.66 0.16 18.73
N PHE A 42 -11.92 1.02 19.72
CA PHE A 42 -12.40 2.38 19.47
C PHE A 42 -11.41 3.21 18.64
N ASN A 43 -10.12 3.10 18.94
CA ASN A 43 -9.08 3.78 18.16
C ASN A 43 -9.00 3.25 16.73
N GLN A 44 -9.12 1.93 16.52
CA GLN A 44 -9.17 1.33 15.19
C GLN A 44 -10.40 1.81 14.41
N GLU A 45 -11.57 1.87 15.03
CA GLU A 45 -12.79 2.38 14.39
C GLU A 45 -12.62 3.84 13.95
N LYS A 46 -12.12 4.70 14.84
CA LYS A 46 -11.83 6.11 14.51
C LYS A 46 -10.86 6.22 13.34
N VAL A 47 -9.78 5.44 13.37
CA VAL A 47 -8.78 5.39 12.31
C VAL A 47 -9.42 4.92 10.99
N ASN A 48 -10.27 3.89 11.02
CA ASN A 48 -11.00 3.40 9.86
C ASN A 48 -12.01 4.42 9.33
N MET A 49 -12.70 5.18 10.18
CA MET A 49 -13.59 6.27 9.74
C MET A 49 -12.80 7.38 9.06
N VAL A 50 -11.67 7.78 9.62
CA VAL A 50 -10.78 8.79 9.01
C VAL A 50 -10.25 8.27 7.67
N TRP A 51 -9.69 7.06 7.62
CA TRP A 51 -9.21 6.48 6.35
C TRP A 51 -10.33 6.28 5.33
N SER A 52 -11.53 5.85 5.74
CA SER A 52 -12.67 5.68 4.83
C SER A 52 -13.17 7.02 4.31
N LYS A 53 -13.19 8.05 5.15
CA LYS A 53 -13.58 9.41 4.75
C LYS A 53 -12.52 10.10 3.89
N GLU A 54 -11.24 9.87 4.17
CA GLU A 54 -10.11 10.57 3.56
C GLU A 54 -9.56 9.85 2.32
N ARG A 55 -9.54 8.50 2.29
CA ARG A 55 -9.16 7.70 1.10
C ARG A 55 -10.36 7.22 0.28
N GLY A 56 -11.46 6.83 0.92
CA GLY A 56 -12.65 6.33 0.22
C GLY A 56 -13.50 7.41 -0.48
N GLY A 57 -13.20 8.69 -0.29
CA GLY A 57 -14.08 9.80 -0.68
C GLY A 57 -13.88 10.39 -2.07
N THR A 58 -12.73 10.19 -2.73
CA THR A 58 -12.50 10.82 -4.05
C THR A 58 -11.67 9.95 -4.98
N GLY A 59 -10.43 9.60 -4.64
CA GLY A 59 -9.50 8.94 -5.57
C GLY A 59 -10.03 7.61 -6.14
N ASP A 60 -10.43 6.69 -5.26
CA ASP A 60 -10.91 5.37 -5.67
C ASP A 60 -12.32 5.44 -6.30
N LEU A 61 -13.17 6.36 -5.83
CA LEU A 61 -14.48 6.63 -6.45
C LEU A 61 -14.32 7.22 -7.87
N PHE A 62 -13.45 8.19 -8.10
CA PHE A 62 -13.20 8.72 -9.44
C PHE A 62 -12.69 7.62 -10.39
N SER A 63 -11.88 6.70 -9.87
CA SER A 63 -11.43 5.54 -10.63
C SER A 63 -12.57 4.55 -10.97
N SER A 64 -13.54 4.39 -10.07
CA SER A 64 -14.69 3.50 -10.27
C SER A 64 -15.83 4.15 -11.07
N VAL A 65 -16.00 5.47 -11.02
CA VAL A 65 -17.11 6.20 -11.64
C VAL A 65 -16.93 6.35 -13.14
N PHE A 66 -15.68 6.34 -13.64
CA PHE A 66 -15.41 6.39 -15.08
C PHE A 66 -14.54 5.20 -15.55
N PRO A 67 -15.08 3.97 -15.56
CA PRO A 67 -14.33 2.77 -15.99
C PRO A 67 -13.75 2.91 -17.40
N SER A 68 -14.48 3.55 -18.32
CA SER A 68 -14.03 3.80 -19.70
C SER A 68 -12.85 4.77 -19.78
N LEU A 69 -12.86 5.84 -18.98
CA LEU A 69 -11.76 6.80 -18.90
C LEU A 69 -10.49 6.14 -18.36
N ASN A 70 -10.62 5.34 -17.30
CA ASN A 70 -9.50 4.60 -16.73
C ASN A 70 -8.87 3.61 -17.72
N MET A 71 -9.71 2.92 -18.49
CA MET A 71 -9.22 2.03 -19.55
C MET A 71 -8.54 2.81 -20.69
N ALA A 72 -9.05 4.00 -21.03
CA ALA A 72 -8.42 4.88 -22.02
C ALA A 72 -7.05 5.38 -21.55
N VAL A 73 -6.91 5.76 -20.28
CA VAL A 73 -5.63 6.17 -19.69
C VAL A 73 -4.63 5.00 -19.68
N LYS A 74 -5.06 3.79 -19.29
CA LYS A 74 -4.22 2.60 -19.34
C LYS A 74 -3.74 2.28 -20.76
N ARG A 75 -4.64 2.35 -21.76
CA ARG A 75 -4.29 2.14 -23.17
C ARG A 75 -3.28 3.18 -23.65
N ARG A 76 -3.49 4.46 -23.31
CA ARG A 76 -2.56 5.55 -23.65
C ARG A 76 -1.17 5.29 -23.08
N GLU A 77 -1.08 4.89 -21.82
CA GLU A 77 0.21 4.62 -21.16
C GLU A 77 0.93 3.43 -21.79
N GLN A 78 0.19 2.38 -22.14
CA GLN A 78 0.74 1.24 -22.87
C GLN A 78 1.31 1.65 -24.23
N THR A 79 0.54 2.40 -25.03
CA THR A 79 1.00 2.90 -26.34
C THR A 79 2.22 3.81 -26.21
N LEU A 80 2.27 4.63 -25.15
CA LEU A 80 3.42 5.50 -24.89
C LEU A 80 4.68 4.69 -24.54
N GLN A 81 4.58 3.63 -23.76
CA GLN A 81 5.71 2.74 -23.48
C GLN A 81 6.19 2.03 -24.74
N ASP A 82 5.27 1.54 -25.57
CA ASP A 82 5.62 0.89 -26.83
C ASP A 82 6.29 1.87 -27.80
N TYR A 83 5.79 3.11 -27.89
CA TYR A 83 6.43 4.18 -28.65
C TYR A 83 7.87 4.43 -28.16
N LYS A 84 8.09 4.59 -26.85
CA LYS A 84 9.44 4.80 -26.30
C LYS A 84 10.37 3.63 -26.64
N ARG A 85 9.88 2.39 -26.55
CA ARG A 85 10.65 1.20 -26.93
C ARG A 85 11.02 1.19 -28.42
N LEU A 86 10.08 1.56 -29.29
CA LEU A 86 10.30 1.67 -30.74
C LEU A 86 11.28 2.80 -31.08
N GLN A 87 11.12 3.95 -30.44
CA GLN A 87 12.01 5.10 -30.59
C GLN A 87 13.46 4.73 -30.25
N SER A 88 13.70 4.08 -29.11
CA SER A 88 15.05 3.61 -28.76
C SER A 88 15.62 2.57 -29.74
N LYS A 89 14.77 1.85 -30.48
CA LYS A 89 15.25 0.96 -31.56
C LYS A 89 15.67 1.76 -32.80
N VAL A 90 14.87 2.76 -33.19
CA VAL A 90 15.19 3.67 -34.30
C VAL A 90 16.52 4.36 -34.06
N GLU A 91 16.70 4.96 -32.87
CA GLU A 91 17.95 5.64 -32.48
C GLU A 91 19.16 4.69 -32.58
N LYS A 92 19.00 3.43 -32.13
CA LYS A 92 20.06 2.40 -32.26
C LYS A 92 20.35 2.01 -33.71
N TYR A 93 19.35 2.00 -34.58
CA TYR A 93 19.56 1.70 -36.00
C TYR A 93 20.24 2.87 -36.70
N GLU A 94 19.81 4.11 -36.44
CA GLU A 94 20.46 5.32 -36.97
C GLU A 94 21.92 5.41 -36.53
N GLU A 95 22.23 5.09 -35.28
CA GLU A 95 23.62 5.02 -34.80
C GLU A 95 24.45 3.94 -35.53
N LYS A 96 23.84 2.79 -35.82
CA LYS A 96 24.48 1.72 -36.61
C LYS A 96 24.68 2.09 -38.07
N GLU A 97 23.74 2.80 -38.68
CA GLU A 97 23.90 3.33 -40.04
C GLU A 97 24.97 4.42 -40.12
N ARG A 98 25.25 5.10 -38.99
CA ARG A 98 26.33 6.08 -38.86
C ARG A 98 27.72 5.43 -38.71
N THR A 99 27.82 4.11 -38.51
CA THR A 99 29.11 3.40 -38.54
C THR A 99 29.55 3.06 -39.98
N GLY A 100 30.82 3.36 -40.28
CA GLY A 100 31.41 3.41 -41.62
C GLY A 100 31.22 2.23 -42.61
N PRO A 101 30.99 0.97 -42.22
CA PRO A 101 30.82 -0.13 -43.19
C PRO A 101 29.51 -0.10 -44.00
N VAL A 102 28.47 0.63 -43.54
CA VAL A 102 27.16 0.65 -44.21
C VAL A 102 27.10 1.68 -45.34
N LEU A 103 27.75 2.85 -45.17
CA LEU A 103 27.87 3.87 -46.23
C LEU A 103 28.57 3.35 -47.51
N ALA A 104 29.50 2.40 -47.35
CA ALA A 104 30.25 1.83 -48.48
C ALA A 104 29.43 0.86 -49.35
N LYS A 105 28.30 0.32 -48.85
CA LYS A 105 27.45 -0.62 -49.60
C LYS A 105 26.27 0.04 -50.33
N LEU A 106 25.98 1.32 -50.06
CA LEU A 106 24.89 2.05 -50.73
C LEU A 106 25.34 2.72 -52.05
N HIS A 107 26.65 2.73 -52.34
CA HIS A 107 27.24 3.36 -53.53
C HIS A 107 27.95 2.37 -54.48
N GLN A 108 27.57 1.10 -54.47
CA GLN A 108 28.07 0.12 -55.43
C GLN A 108 26.96 -0.39 -56.35
#